data_AF-E3EK26-F1
#
_entry.id   AF-E3EK26-F1
#
_cell.length_a   1.000
_cell.length_b   1.000
_cell.length_c   1.000
_cell.angle_alpha   90.00
_cell.angle_beta   90.00
_cell.angle_gamma   90.00
#
_symmetry.space_group_name_H-M   'P 1'
#
loop_
_entity.id
_entity.type
_entity.pdbx_description
1 polymer ?
#
loop_
_entity_poly.entity_id
_entity_poly.type
_entity_poly.pdbx_seq_one_letter_code
_entity_poly.pdbx_strand_id
1 'polypeptide(L)'
;MNLYQVIESGQKIVPAEPNLFSEPLFYVSFCICCSILIALLINGEVELFVAAAFSMLFIGSCVLLLTYTNDGHKNLKQYDSDIEHWKKEIAMPYIHSLPVKKSEVIYIKIDPELGTDVKNSDPFYNLTYSKEVRRTPVVVSFKEGGEVTTTTDWVTTSMELSDGEKPFIEYQRLDSDLGHDVNAGIYNAKIHLPKSYTFTDIK
;
A
#
# COMPACT_ATOMS: atom_id res chain seq x y z
N MET A 1 -22.20 -5.21 -5.75
CA MET A 1 -21.54 -5.82 -4.57
C MET A 1 -21.72 -4.88 -3.40
N ASN A 2 -22.00 -5.38 -2.20
CA ASN A 2 -22.18 -4.53 -1.02
C ASN A 2 -20.88 -4.40 -0.19
N LEU A 3 -20.84 -3.46 0.76
CA LEU A 3 -19.68 -3.19 1.61
C LEU A 3 -19.13 -4.46 2.27
N TYR A 4 -20.00 -5.28 2.88
CA TYR A 4 -19.62 -6.49 3.58
C TYR A 4 -18.93 -7.51 2.68
N GLN A 5 -19.43 -7.69 1.45
CA GLN A 5 -18.82 -8.59 0.47
C GLN A 5 -17.42 -8.13 0.06
N VAL A 6 -17.21 -6.82 -0.06
CA VAL A 6 -15.89 -6.24 -0.38
C VAL A 6 -14.90 -6.53 0.74
N ILE A 7 -15.28 -6.23 1.99
CA ILE A 7 -14.46 -6.46 3.18
C ILE A 7 -14.15 -7.96 3.34
N GLU A 8 -15.16 -8.82 3.26
CA GLU A 8 -14.99 -10.27 3.41
C GLU A 8 -14.05 -10.84 2.35
N SER A 9 -14.14 -10.35 1.11
CA SER A 9 -13.21 -10.77 0.04
C SER A 9 -11.77 -10.34 0.30
N GLY A 10 -11.55 -9.14 0.87
CA GLY A 10 -10.23 -8.67 1.27
C GLY A 10 -9.65 -9.49 2.44
N GLN A 11 -10.47 -9.80 3.43
CA GLN A 11 -10.07 -10.60 4.60
C GLN A 11 -9.64 -12.03 4.28
N LYS A 12 -10.07 -12.57 3.12
CA LYS A 12 -9.62 -13.90 2.64
C LYS A 12 -8.18 -13.89 2.14
N ILE A 13 -7.63 -12.72 1.83
CA ILE A 13 -6.24 -12.56 1.42
C ILE A 13 -5.40 -12.41 2.68
N VAL A 14 -4.79 -13.52 3.11
CA VAL A 14 -3.91 -13.57 4.27
C VAL A 14 -2.51 -13.94 3.81
N PRO A 15 -1.45 -13.40 4.44
CA PRO A 15 -0.10 -13.84 4.14
C PRO A 15 0.00 -15.32 4.50
N ALA A 16 0.70 -16.09 3.65
CA ALA A 16 0.95 -17.49 3.96
C ALA A 16 1.62 -17.58 5.33
N GLU A 17 1.06 -18.38 6.24
CA GLU A 17 1.64 -18.56 7.57
C GLU A 17 3.10 -19.01 7.40
N PRO A 18 4.06 -18.35 8.07
CA PRO A 18 5.42 -18.84 8.07
C PRO A 18 5.40 -20.22 8.73
N ASN A 19 5.80 -21.25 7.98
CA ASN A 19 5.89 -22.62 8.48
C ASN A 19 6.62 -22.65 9.82
N LEU A 20 6.18 -23.54 10.73
CA LEU A 20 6.64 -23.70 12.12
C LEU A 20 8.17 -23.92 12.31
N PHE A 21 8.92 -24.09 11.22
CA PHE A 21 10.38 -24.06 11.16
C PHE A 21 10.95 -22.65 10.95
N SER A 22 10.19 -21.63 11.33
CA SER A 22 10.61 -20.25 11.19
C SER A 22 11.91 -20.00 11.94
N GLU A 23 12.86 -19.46 11.18
CA GLU A 23 14.12 -18.77 11.49
C GLU A 23 14.94 -19.18 12.73
N PRO A 24 14.55 -18.90 13.99
CA PRO A 24 15.40 -19.18 15.15
C PRO A 24 15.89 -20.62 15.29
N LEU A 25 15.04 -21.64 15.04
CA LEU A 25 15.46 -23.04 15.24
C LEU A 25 16.48 -23.48 14.19
N PHE A 26 16.37 -23.00 12.95
CA PHE A 26 17.35 -23.26 11.91
C PHE A 26 18.69 -22.60 12.23
N TYR A 27 18.69 -21.30 12.60
CA TYR A 27 19.92 -20.59 12.96
C TYR A 27 20.59 -21.20 14.20
N VAL A 28 19.81 -21.60 15.21
CA VAL A 28 20.33 -22.30 16.38
C VAL A 28 20.93 -23.64 15.99
N SER A 29 20.24 -24.44 15.19
CA SER A 29 20.78 -25.72 14.70
C SER A 29 22.05 -25.54 13.86
N PHE A 30 22.09 -24.51 13.01
CA PHE A 30 23.24 -24.16 12.18
C PHE A 30 24.44 -23.75 13.04
N CYS A 31 24.22 -22.85 14.02
CA CYS A 31 25.25 -22.44 14.98
C CYS A 31 25.80 -23.64 15.77
N ILE A 32 24.94 -24.56 16.20
CA ILE A 32 25.35 -25.79 16.89
C ILE A 32 26.22 -26.66 15.96
N CYS A 33 25.80 -26.88 14.71
CA CYS A 33 26.58 -27.65 13.73
C CYS A 33 27.95 -27.00 13.46
N CYS A 34 28.02 -25.68 13.25
CA CYS A 34 29.27 -24.96 13.06
C CYS A 34 30.18 -25.04 14.31
N SER A 35 29.62 -24.93 15.51
CA SER A 35 30.38 -25.04 16.76
C SER A 35 31.02 -26.43 16.91
N ILE A 36 30.28 -27.49 16.58
CA ILE A 36 30.79 -28.87 16.61
C ILE A 36 31.92 -29.05 15.59
N LEU A 37 31.76 -28.51 14.38
CA LEU A 37 32.75 -28.61 13.31
C LEU A 37 34.06 -27.89 13.66
N ILE A 38 33.97 -26.69 14.25
CA ILE A 38 35.13 -25.93 14.76
C ILE A 38 35.84 -26.70 15.89
N ALA A 39 35.08 -27.26 16.84
CA ALA A 39 35.65 -28.05 17.93
C ALA A 39 36.39 -29.29 17.42
N LEU A 40 35.88 -29.96 16.38
CA LEU A 40 36.54 -31.09 15.74
C LEU A 40 37.84 -30.69 15.03
N LEU A 41 37.85 -29.56 14.32
CA LEU A 41 39.05 -29.05 13.63
C LEU A 41 40.21 -28.71 14.59
N ILE A 42 39.91 -28.18 15.78
CA ILE A 42 40.91 -27.81 16.79
C ILE A 42 41.60 -29.06 17.37
N ASN A 43 40.89 -30.18 17.48
CA ASN A 43 41.41 -31.41 18.10
C ASN A 43 42.33 -32.23 17.18
N GLY A 44 42.47 -31.88 15.90
CA GLY A 44 43.49 -32.43 14.98
C GLY A 44 43.33 -33.90 14.55
N GLU A 45 42.44 -34.68 15.17
CA GLU A 45 42.20 -36.10 14.87
C GLU A 45 40.87 -36.33 14.13
N VAL A 46 40.64 -35.60 13.05
CA VAL A 46 39.41 -35.78 12.26
C VAL A 46 39.70 -36.68 11.07
N GLU A 47 39.14 -37.89 11.09
CA GLU A 47 39.14 -38.75 9.91
C GLU A 47 38.45 -38.05 8.74
N LEU A 48 39.04 -38.13 7.55
CA LEU A 48 38.53 -37.52 6.31
C LEU A 48 37.03 -37.79 6.07
N PHE A 49 36.56 -38.96 6.50
CA PHE A 49 35.16 -39.38 6.42
C PHE A 49 34.21 -38.50 7.26
N VAL A 50 34.62 -38.12 8.48
CA VAL A 50 33.84 -37.26 9.37
C VAL A 50 33.73 -35.85 8.79
N ALA A 51 34.84 -35.30 8.28
CA ALA A 51 34.84 -34.00 7.62
C ALA A 51 33.94 -33.97 6.37
N ALA A 52 33.93 -35.05 5.58
CA ALA A 52 33.06 -35.19 4.42
C ALA A 52 31.57 -35.26 4.79
N ALA A 53 31.23 -36.00 5.86
CA ALA A 53 29.86 -36.11 6.35
C ALA A 53 29.30 -34.76 6.82
N PHE A 54 30.09 -34.00 7.60
CA PHE A 54 29.69 -32.65 8.04
C PHE A 54 29.58 -31.67 6.87
N SER A 55 30.45 -31.76 5.87
CA SER A 55 30.38 -30.93 4.67
C SER A 55 29.11 -31.20 3.86
N MET A 56 28.71 -32.47 3.72
CA MET A 56 27.44 -32.83 3.06
C MET A 56 26.21 -32.32 3.83
N LEU A 57 26.21 -32.42 5.16
CA LEU A 57 25.13 -31.85 5.99
C LEU A 57 25.07 -30.33 5.88
N PHE A 58 26.22 -29.66 5.86
CA PHE A 58 26.30 -28.21 5.68
C PHE A 58 25.73 -27.79 4.33
N ILE A 59 26.17 -28.42 3.23
CA ILE A 59 25.67 -28.14 1.88
C ILE A 59 24.15 -28.40 1.81
N GLY A 60 23.68 -29.52 2.37
CA GLY A 60 22.25 -29.83 2.45
C GLY A 60 21.45 -28.75 3.18
N SER A 61 21.97 -28.25 4.30
CA SER A 61 21.33 -27.16 5.05
C SER A 61 21.30 -25.84 4.27
N CYS A 62 22.35 -25.50 3.52
CA CYS A 62 22.38 -24.31 2.67
C CYS A 62 21.37 -24.41 1.52
N VAL A 63 21.23 -25.57 0.90
CA VAL A 63 20.22 -25.79 -0.16
C VAL A 63 18.79 -25.68 0.40
N LEU A 64 18.55 -26.22 1.59
CA LEU A 64 17.26 -26.06 2.28
C LEU A 64 16.97 -24.59 2.62
N LEU A 65 17.97 -23.84 3.09
CA LEU A 65 17.81 -22.40 3.34
C LEU A 65 17.47 -21.64 2.06
N LEU A 66 18.20 -21.88 0.97
CA LEU A 66 17.98 -21.19 -0.31
C LEU A 66 16.61 -21.50 -0.91
N THR A 67 16.13 -22.74 -0.79
CA THR A 67 14.79 -23.11 -1.25
C THR A 67 13.70 -22.47 -0.39
N TYR A 68 13.87 -22.46 0.94
CA TYR A 68 12.95 -21.82 1.87
C TYR A 68 12.83 -20.31 1.65
N THR A 69 13.96 -19.59 1.53
CA THR A 69 13.93 -18.14 1.28
C THR A 69 13.31 -17.80 -0.06
N ASN A 70 13.54 -18.62 -1.09
CA ASN A 70 12.92 -18.45 -2.40
C ASN A 70 11.40 -18.66 -2.35
N ASP A 71 10.92 -19.67 -1.64
CA ASP A 71 9.48 -19.92 -1.49
C ASP A 71 8.80 -18.87 -0.61
N GLY A 72 9.47 -18.39 0.46
CA GLY A 72 9.01 -17.24 1.24
C GLY A 72 8.87 -15.97 0.39
N HIS A 73 9.88 -15.67 -0.46
CA HIS A 73 9.81 -14.55 -1.39
C HIS A 73 8.70 -14.69 -2.44
N LYS A 74 8.44 -15.91 -2.94
CA LYS A 74 7.31 -16.16 -3.86
C LYS A 74 5.98 -15.94 -3.16
N ASN A 75 5.83 -16.41 -1.91
CA ASN A 75 4.60 -16.26 -1.15
C ASN A 75 4.28 -14.79 -0.87
N LEU A 76 5.29 -13.98 -0.51
CA LEU A 76 5.11 -12.53 -0.36
C LEU A 76 4.70 -11.86 -1.68
N LYS A 77 5.38 -12.19 -2.79
CA LYS A 77 5.01 -11.67 -4.12
C LYS A 77 3.60 -12.06 -4.54
N GLN A 78 3.18 -13.28 -4.23
CA GLN A 78 1.82 -13.74 -4.52
C GLN A 78 0.80 -12.98 -3.67
N TYR A 79 1.07 -12.81 -2.37
CA TYR A 79 0.23 -12.03 -1.47
C TYR A 79 0.06 -10.58 -1.95
N ASP A 80 1.15 -9.90 -2.31
CA ASP A 80 1.11 -8.55 -2.85
C ASP A 80 0.30 -8.50 -4.16
N SER A 81 0.49 -9.49 -5.05
CA SER A 81 -0.26 -9.61 -6.30
C SER A 81 -1.76 -9.85 -6.07
N ASP A 82 -2.13 -10.64 -5.07
CA ASP A 82 -3.52 -10.94 -4.74
C ASP A 82 -4.22 -9.69 -4.18
N ILE A 83 -3.52 -8.91 -3.34
CA ILE A 83 -4.03 -7.61 -2.86
C ILE A 83 -4.23 -6.65 -4.03
N GLU A 84 -3.25 -6.50 -4.92
CA GLU A 84 -3.35 -5.62 -6.10
C GLU A 84 -4.53 -6.01 -7.00
N HIS A 85 -4.69 -7.31 -7.25
CA HIS A 85 -5.81 -7.83 -8.02
C HIS A 85 -7.15 -7.52 -7.34
N TRP A 86 -7.27 -7.76 -6.04
CA TRP A 86 -8.46 -7.43 -5.26
C TRP A 86 -8.77 -5.94 -5.29
N LYS A 87 -7.78 -5.07 -5.11
CA LYS A 87 -8.03 -3.63 -5.16
C LYS A 87 -8.55 -3.18 -6.52
N LYS A 88 -7.96 -3.71 -7.59
CA LYS A 88 -8.33 -3.34 -8.95
C LYS A 88 -9.71 -3.86 -9.37
N GLU A 89 -10.02 -5.13 -9.07
CA GLU A 89 -11.21 -5.80 -9.59
C GLU A 89 -12.41 -5.73 -8.64
N ILE A 90 -12.17 -5.47 -7.34
CA ILE A 90 -13.20 -5.55 -6.30
C ILE A 90 -13.33 -4.21 -5.55
N ALA A 91 -12.27 -3.71 -4.92
CA ALA A 91 -12.36 -2.53 -4.06
C ALA A 91 -12.63 -1.24 -4.84
N MET A 92 -11.87 -0.97 -5.91
CA MET A 92 -12.01 0.26 -6.71
C MET A 92 -13.35 0.33 -7.45
N PRO A 93 -13.84 -0.73 -8.12
CA PRO A 93 -15.17 -0.70 -8.73
C PRO A 93 -16.28 -0.45 -7.70
N TYR A 94 -16.14 -0.98 -6.48
CA TYR A 94 -17.06 -0.65 -5.39
C TYR A 94 -16.99 0.84 -5.03
N ILE A 95 -15.79 1.40 -4.82
CA ILE A 95 -15.61 2.83 -4.52
C ILE A 95 -16.20 3.71 -5.63
N HIS A 96 -16.01 3.35 -6.90
CA HIS A 96 -16.57 4.08 -8.05
C HIS A 96 -18.10 3.99 -8.12
N SER A 97 -18.68 2.90 -7.61
CA SER A 97 -20.14 2.71 -7.55
C SER A 97 -20.82 3.48 -6.41
N LEU A 98 -20.05 4.02 -5.46
CA LEU A 98 -20.58 4.82 -4.35
C LEU A 98 -21.24 6.12 -4.87
N PRO A 99 -22.27 6.62 -4.18
CA PRO A 99 -22.93 7.85 -4.59
C PRO A 99 -21.96 9.03 -4.57
N VAL A 100 -21.95 9.78 -5.67
CA VAL A 100 -21.20 11.03 -5.76
C VAL A 100 -21.88 12.09 -4.90
N LYS A 101 -21.17 12.57 -3.89
CA LYS A 101 -21.57 13.72 -3.07
C LYS A 101 -21.04 15.00 -3.69
N LYS A 102 -21.80 16.08 -3.50
CA LYS A 102 -21.42 17.45 -3.88
C LYS A 102 -21.42 18.33 -2.64
N SER A 103 -20.32 19.02 -2.40
CA SER A 103 -20.16 19.93 -1.27
C SER A 103 -19.62 21.28 -1.71
N GLU A 104 -20.14 22.37 -1.13
CA GLU A 104 -19.61 23.72 -1.34
C GLU A 104 -18.22 23.83 -0.72
N VAL A 105 -17.25 24.28 -1.53
CA VAL A 105 -15.88 24.53 -1.08
C VAL A 105 -15.85 25.90 -0.40
N ILE A 106 -15.36 25.93 0.84
CA ILE A 106 -15.22 27.13 1.64
C ILE A 106 -13.83 27.74 1.44
N TYR A 107 -12.82 26.88 1.35
CA TYR A 107 -11.42 27.26 1.28
C TYR A 107 -10.68 26.28 0.37
N ILE A 108 -9.81 26.81 -0.49
CA ILE A 108 -8.87 26.03 -1.26
C ILE A 108 -7.56 26.79 -1.41
N LYS A 109 -6.46 26.10 -1.12
CA LYS A 109 -5.09 26.62 -1.26
C LYS A 109 -4.21 25.55 -1.91
N ILE A 110 -3.30 25.98 -2.77
CA ILE A 110 -2.23 25.09 -3.28
C ILE A 110 -1.24 24.86 -2.14
N ASP A 111 -0.95 23.60 -1.88
CA ASP A 111 0.10 23.20 -0.94
C ASP A 111 1.37 22.83 -1.72
N PRO A 112 2.38 23.70 -1.78
CA PRO A 112 3.61 23.41 -2.49
C PRO A 112 4.48 22.36 -1.78
N GLU A 113 4.29 22.11 -0.48
CA GLU A 113 5.11 21.16 0.30
C GLU A 113 4.74 19.70 -0.01
N LEU A 114 3.47 19.46 -0.38
CA LEU A 114 3.02 18.20 -1.00
C LEU A 114 3.76 17.88 -2.32
N GLY A 115 4.36 18.88 -2.97
CA GLY A 115 5.07 18.75 -4.24
C GLY A 115 6.42 18.03 -4.16
N THR A 116 7.02 17.90 -2.97
CA THR A 116 8.38 17.35 -2.79
C THR A 116 8.44 15.91 -2.30
N ASP A 117 7.33 15.36 -1.78
CA ASP A 117 7.29 14.06 -1.10
C ASP A 117 6.58 12.93 -1.88
N VAL A 118 6.55 13.00 -3.21
CA VAL A 118 6.20 11.82 -4.04
C VAL A 118 7.43 10.91 -4.22
N LYS A 119 8.14 10.60 -3.13
CA LYS A 119 9.15 9.54 -3.10
C LYS A 119 8.48 8.30 -2.55
N ASN A 120 8.09 7.40 -3.44
CA ASN A 120 7.35 6.16 -3.17
C ASN A 120 5.85 6.38 -2.92
N SER A 121 5.15 7.08 -3.83
CA SER A 121 3.71 6.88 -3.92
C SER A 121 3.46 5.41 -4.23
N ASP A 122 2.94 4.72 -3.23
CA ASP A 122 2.43 3.36 -3.30
C ASP A 122 1.73 3.12 -4.65
N PRO A 123 2.04 2.05 -5.41
CA PRO A 123 1.27 1.69 -6.61
C PRO A 123 -0.23 1.48 -6.32
N PHE A 124 -0.63 1.39 -5.05
CA PHE A 124 -2.02 1.48 -4.62
C PHE A 124 -2.69 2.81 -4.86
N TYR A 125 -1.92 3.88 -4.79
CA TYR A 125 -2.21 5.11 -5.49
C TYR A 125 -1.78 4.97 -6.95
N ASN A 126 -2.29 3.95 -7.64
CA ASN A 126 -2.67 4.01 -9.05
C ASN A 126 -3.80 5.06 -9.23
N LEU A 127 -3.61 6.23 -8.62
CA LEU A 127 -3.84 7.53 -9.21
C LEU A 127 -3.40 7.36 -10.66
N THR A 128 -4.35 7.10 -11.54
CA THR A 128 -4.07 6.93 -12.96
C THR A 128 -3.39 8.21 -13.39
N TYR A 129 -2.06 8.19 -13.50
CA TYR A 129 -1.28 9.22 -14.17
C TYR A 129 -1.53 9.03 -15.66
N SER A 130 -2.80 9.16 -16.04
CA SER A 130 -3.12 9.66 -17.36
C SER A 130 -2.39 11.00 -17.44
N LYS A 131 -1.43 11.10 -18.35
CA LYS A 131 -0.78 12.37 -18.74
C LYS A 131 -1.78 13.49 -19.03
N GLU A 132 -3.07 13.16 -19.16
CA GLU A 132 -4.16 14.06 -19.54
C GLU A 132 -4.87 14.70 -18.33
N VAL A 133 -4.77 14.13 -17.11
CA VAL A 133 -5.45 14.68 -15.91
C VAL A 133 -4.43 15.35 -14.98
N ARG A 134 -4.26 16.67 -15.12
CA ARG A 134 -3.44 17.47 -14.20
C ARG A 134 -4.08 17.46 -12.81
N ARG A 135 -3.41 16.82 -11.83
CA ARG A 135 -3.76 16.92 -10.40
C ARG A 135 -2.96 18.02 -9.74
N THR A 136 -3.59 18.72 -8.80
CA THR A 136 -3.01 19.85 -8.08
C THR A 136 -2.97 19.50 -6.59
N PRO A 137 -1.84 19.65 -5.91
CA PRO A 137 -1.77 19.45 -4.46
C PRO A 137 -2.52 20.60 -3.80
N VAL A 138 -3.59 20.29 -3.09
CA VAL A 138 -4.45 21.31 -2.48
C VAL A 138 -4.85 20.94 -1.07
N VAL A 139 -4.89 21.95 -0.21
CA VAL A 139 -5.69 21.92 1.02
C VAL A 139 -7.06 22.44 0.66
N VAL A 140 -8.09 21.62 0.82
CA VAL A 140 -9.48 21.99 0.55
C VAL A 140 -10.31 21.81 1.81
N SER A 141 -11.12 22.83 2.14
CA SER A 141 -12.13 22.73 3.19
C SER A 141 -13.52 22.92 2.61
N PHE A 142 -14.46 22.05 2.95
CA PHE A 142 -15.81 22.04 2.41
C PHE A 142 -16.85 21.64 3.47
N LYS A 143 -18.12 21.97 3.24
CA LYS A 143 -19.22 21.60 4.15
C LYS A 143 -19.77 20.22 3.82
N GLU A 144 -19.74 19.29 4.77
CA GLU A 144 -20.42 17.99 4.71
C GLU A 144 -21.29 17.85 5.96
N GLY A 145 -22.60 17.64 5.79
CA GLY A 145 -23.51 17.42 6.93
C GLY A 145 -23.64 18.58 7.94
N GLY A 146 -23.16 19.78 7.59
CA GLY A 146 -23.14 20.95 8.48
C GLY A 146 -21.78 21.17 9.18
N GLU A 147 -20.85 20.23 9.05
CA GLU A 147 -19.49 20.32 9.57
C GLU A 147 -18.50 20.73 8.47
N VAL A 148 -17.41 21.38 8.85
CA VAL A 148 -16.31 21.73 7.94
C VAL A 148 -15.31 20.59 7.95
N THR A 149 -15.13 19.94 6.81
CA THR A 149 -14.10 18.91 6.60
C THR A 149 -12.95 19.54 5.83
N THR A 150 -11.72 19.34 6.30
CA THR A 150 -10.49 19.76 5.63
C THR A 150 -9.69 18.54 5.21
N THR A 151 -9.25 18.51 3.96
CA THR A 151 -8.37 17.45 3.43
C THR A 151 -7.23 18.05 2.62
N THR A 152 -6.10 17.37 2.65
CA THR A 152 -4.85 17.78 1.99
C THR A 152 -4.42 16.66 1.07
N ASP A 153 -4.63 16.81 -0.24
CA ASP A 153 -4.39 15.74 -1.22
C ASP A 153 -4.19 16.27 -2.64
N TRP A 154 -3.79 15.39 -3.55
CA TRP A 154 -3.69 15.62 -4.99
C TRP A 154 -5.06 15.45 -5.65
N VAL A 155 -5.73 16.57 -5.91
CA VAL A 155 -7.10 16.57 -6.43
C VAL A 155 -7.14 17.01 -7.88
N THR A 156 -8.07 16.44 -8.65
CA THR A 156 -8.33 16.91 -10.02
C THR A 156 -9.11 18.23 -9.96
N THR A 157 -8.59 19.28 -10.58
CA THR A 157 -9.24 20.59 -10.63
C THR A 157 -9.76 20.88 -12.04
N SER A 158 -11.00 21.37 -12.17
CA SER A 158 -11.59 21.82 -13.44
C SER A 158 -12.07 23.27 -13.34
N MET A 159 -11.68 24.11 -14.30
CA MET A 159 -12.11 25.51 -14.41
C MET A 159 -13.28 25.65 -15.37
N GLU A 160 -14.34 24.87 -15.14
CA GLU A 160 -15.51 24.81 -16.03
C GLU A 160 -16.65 25.73 -15.59
N LEU A 161 -16.65 26.23 -14.35
CA LEU A 161 -17.74 27.03 -13.82
C LEU A 161 -17.72 28.47 -14.36
N SER A 162 -18.90 29.07 -14.43
CA SER A 162 -19.10 30.46 -14.85
C SER A 162 -18.63 31.44 -13.78
N ASP A 163 -18.28 32.66 -14.20
CA ASP A 163 -17.84 33.74 -13.31
C ASP A 163 -19.03 34.20 -12.45
N GLY A 164 -19.11 33.68 -11.22
CA GLY A 164 -20.23 33.91 -10.29
C GLY A 164 -20.79 32.64 -9.66
N GLU A 165 -20.50 31.47 -10.23
CA GLU A 165 -20.81 30.19 -9.59
C GLU A 165 -19.86 29.92 -8.43
N LYS A 166 -20.37 29.28 -7.38
CA LYS A 166 -19.56 28.95 -6.21
C LYS A 166 -18.72 27.69 -6.47
N PRO A 167 -17.44 27.66 -6.05
CA PRO A 167 -16.64 26.45 -6.06
C PRO A 167 -17.31 25.29 -5.32
N PHE A 168 -17.22 24.10 -5.87
CA PHE A 168 -17.70 22.88 -5.21
C PHE A 168 -16.77 21.70 -5.49
N ILE A 169 -16.88 20.68 -4.65
CA ILE A 169 -16.15 19.42 -4.75
C ILE A 169 -17.12 18.26 -4.96
N GLU A 170 -16.80 17.41 -5.92
CA GLU A 170 -17.44 16.12 -6.16
C GLU A 170 -16.54 15.00 -5.64
N TYR A 171 -17.10 14.04 -4.92
CA TYR A 171 -16.34 12.92 -4.37
C TYR A 171 -17.24 11.73 -4.04
N GLN A 172 -16.65 10.54 -3.91
CA GLN A 172 -17.27 9.41 -3.23
C GLN A 172 -16.75 9.31 -1.80
N ARG A 173 -17.66 9.11 -0.84
CA ARG A 173 -17.32 8.88 0.56
C ARG A 173 -17.36 7.40 0.86
N LEU A 174 -16.25 6.85 1.33
CA LEU A 174 -16.17 5.51 1.90
C LEU A 174 -16.25 5.63 3.42
N ASP A 175 -17.29 5.05 4.02
CA ASP A 175 -17.57 5.21 5.45
C ASP A 175 -16.82 4.21 6.35
N SER A 176 -16.14 3.22 5.77
CA SER A 176 -15.44 2.18 6.53
C SER A 176 -14.23 1.65 5.76
N ASP A 177 -13.20 1.25 6.49
CA ASP A 177 -12.01 0.62 5.92
C ASP A 177 -12.39 -0.69 5.21
N LEU A 178 -11.83 -0.90 4.03
CA LEU A 178 -12.00 -2.13 3.26
C LEU A 178 -10.88 -3.15 3.54
N GLY A 179 -9.80 -2.71 4.20
CA GLY A 179 -8.60 -3.50 4.47
C GLY A 179 -7.50 -3.28 3.44
N HIS A 180 -6.32 -3.84 3.72
CA HIS A 180 -5.12 -3.74 2.87
C HIS A 180 -4.85 -2.30 2.43
N ASP A 181 -4.77 -1.33 3.33
CA ASP A 181 -4.51 0.09 3.00
C ASP A 181 -5.59 0.80 2.15
N VAL A 182 -6.79 0.22 2.02
CA VAL A 182 -7.97 0.92 1.49
C VAL A 182 -8.83 1.40 2.65
N ASN A 183 -8.55 2.61 3.12
CA ASN A 183 -9.12 3.17 4.34
C ASN A 183 -10.38 4.00 4.07
N ALA A 184 -11.21 4.21 5.08
CA ALA A 184 -12.33 5.13 5.05
C ALA A 184 -11.85 6.54 4.69
N GLY A 185 -12.65 7.28 3.92
CA GLY A 185 -12.27 8.60 3.47
C GLY A 185 -12.94 9.05 2.19
N ILE A 186 -12.30 10.02 1.54
CA ILE A 186 -12.77 10.70 0.34
C ILE A 186 -12.00 10.14 -0.85
N TYR A 187 -12.73 9.71 -1.88
CA TYR A 187 -12.16 9.13 -3.08
C TYR A 187 -12.63 9.85 -4.35
N ASN A 188 -11.80 9.77 -5.39
CA ASN A 188 -11.99 10.38 -6.71
C ASN A 188 -12.48 11.84 -6.65
N ALA A 189 -11.90 12.61 -5.73
CA ALA A 189 -12.23 14.00 -5.56
C ALA A 189 -11.97 14.80 -6.87
N LYS A 190 -12.94 15.61 -7.27
CA LYS A 190 -12.82 16.60 -8.34
C LYS A 190 -13.33 17.94 -7.84
N ILE A 191 -12.48 18.96 -7.89
CA ILE A 191 -12.86 20.33 -7.52
C ILE A 191 -13.21 21.10 -8.79
N HIS A 192 -14.35 21.77 -8.75
CA HIS A 192 -14.86 22.61 -9.81
C HIS A 192 -14.74 24.08 -9.40
N LEU A 193 -14.07 24.86 -10.24
CA LEU A 193 -13.70 26.25 -9.99
C LEU A 193 -14.26 27.15 -11.10
N PRO A 194 -14.59 28.42 -10.78
CA PRO A 194 -14.88 29.45 -11.78
C PRO A 194 -13.70 29.66 -12.74
N LYS A 195 -13.99 30.05 -13.98
CA LYS A 195 -12.96 30.43 -14.97
C LYS A 195 -12.11 31.61 -14.50
N SER A 196 -12.71 32.56 -13.78
CA SER A 196 -12.01 33.66 -13.14
C SER A 196 -11.24 33.27 -11.88
N TYR A 197 -11.30 32.01 -11.42
CA TYR A 197 -10.67 31.60 -10.18
C TYR A 197 -9.15 31.65 -10.29
N THR A 198 -8.55 32.45 -9.44
CA THR A 198 -7.09 32.49 -9.24
C THR A 198 -6.80 31.86 -7.89
N PHE A 199 -5.80 30.97 -7.84
CA PHE A 199 -5.29 30.43 -6.58
C PHE A 199 -4.55 31.55 -5.83
N THR A 200 -5.31 32.42 -5.19
CA THR A 200 -4.83 33.33 -4.16
C THR A 200 -5.11 32.67 -2.82
N ASP A 201 -4.22 32.86 -1.84
CA ASP A 201 -4.50 32.45 -0.46
C ASP A 201 -5.80 33.12 0.00
N ILE A 202 -6.93 32.42 -0.01
CA ILE A 202 -8.20 32.92 0.54
C ILE A 202 -8.05 32.87 2.06
N LYS A 203 -7.51 33.91 2.68
CA LYS A 203 -7.41 34.01 4.14
C LYS A 203 -8.79 34.07 4.79
#